data_AF-A0A914Z2N0-F1
#
_entry.id   AF-A0A914Z2N0-F1
#
_cell.length_a   1.000
_cell.length_b   1.000
_cell.length_c   1.000
_cell.angle_alpha   90.00
_cell.angle_beta   90.00
_cell.angle_gamma   90.00
#
_symmetry.space_group_name_H-M   'P 1'
#
loop_
_entity.id
_entity.type
_entity.pdbx_description
1 polymer ?
#
loop_
_entity_poly.entity_id
_entity_poly.type
_entity_poly.pdbx_seq_one_letter_code
_entity_poly.pdbx_strand_id
1 'polypeptide(L)'
;MNECKNITVNLYDVPGSGTLTHDAKNYYQEKHLCAFDCLFILVQETFCKEEIEIAKEALKHNQTIAFIHSKCDIFLTNKKKQKLIKKIDQKAVDDCLNELKLNYITEIRKSKILKLQKIPCFYVNSFNLYDLKNDIISEPNVKYQEKELIEFMTSEVKYSRNIIT
;
A
#
# COMPACT_ATOMS: atom_id res chain seq x y z
N MET A 1 14.08 16.42 32.02
CA MET A 1 13.43 15.09 31.98
C MET A 1 12.39 15.16 30.88
N ASN A 2 12.64 14.54 29.73
CA ASN A 2 11.66 14.52 28.64
C ASN A 2 10.68 13.38 28.92
N GLU A 3 9.44 13.72 29.26
CA GLU A 3 8.35 12.75 29.26
C GLU A 3 8.12 12.24 27.83
N CYS A 4 8.50 10.99 27.58
CA CYS A 4 8.08 10.29 26.37
C CYS A 4 6.56 10.06 26.45
N LYS A 5 5.76 10.99 25.92
CA LYS A 5 4.34 10.77 25.67
C LYS A 5 4.18 9.51 24.82
N ASN A 6 3.61 8.46 25.41
CA ASN A 6 3.22 7.23 24.73
C ASN A 6 2.41 7.57 23.48
N ILE A 7 2.88 7.14 22.31
CA ILE A 7 2.15 7.28 21.05
C ILE A 7 1.25 6.06 20.94
N THR A 8 -0.05 6.28 20.89
CA THR A 8 -1.00 5.23 20.51
C THR A 8 -1.21 5.33 19.00
N VAL A 9 -0.74 4.33 18.25
CA VAL A 9 -1.06 4.16 16.83
C VAL A 9 -2.22 3.18 16.73
N ASN A 10 -3.33 3.60 16.14
CA ASN A 10 -4.50 2.76 15.92
C ASN A 10 -4.61 2.41 14.44
N LEU A 11 -4.54 1.11 14.13
CA LEU A 11 -4.80 0.60 12.79
C LEU A 11 -6.25 0.11 12.70
N TYR A 12 -6.97 0.60 11.70
CA TYR A 12 -8.35 0.22 11.46
C TYR A 12 -8.43 -0.55 10.14
N ASP A 13 -8.96 -1.76 10.20
CA ASP A 13 -9.34 -2.50 9.00
C ASP A 13 -10.71 -2.02 8.51
N VAL A 14 -10.77 -1.56 7.26
CA VAL A 14 -11.98 -0.95 6.67
C VAL A 14 -12.55 -1.93 5.64
N PRO A 15 -13.86 -2.22 5.65
CA PRO A 15 -14.47 -3.21 4.76
C PRO A 15 -14.28 -2.83 3.29
N GLY A 16 -13.69 -3.72 2.48
CA GLY A 16 -13.32 -3.43 1.10
C GLY A 16 -14.46 -2.90 0.21
N SER A 17 -14.11 -2.01 -0.71
CA SER A 17 -15.02 -1.32 -1.64
C SER A 17 -15.66 -2.23 -2.70
N GLY A 18 -15.12 -3.44 -2.92
CA GLY A 18 -15.64 -4.43 -3.88
C GLY A 18 -16.83 -5.26 -3.38
N THR A 19 -17.34 -5.01 -2.17
CA THR A 19 -18.53 -5.71 -1.66
C THR A 19 -19.76 -5.12 -2.36
N LEU A 20 -20.50 -5.96 -3.12
CA LEU A 20 -21.58 -5.74 -4.11
C LEU A 20 -22.63 -4.61 -3.92
N THR A 21 -22.56 -3.78 -2.89
CA THR A 21 -23.59 -2.81 -2.50
C THR A 21 -23.13 -1.35 -2.41
N HIS A 22 -21.87 -1.01 -2.72
CA HIS A 22 -21.38 0.37 -2.57
C HIS A 22 -20.88 0.94 -3.91
N ASP A 23 -21.35 2.14 -4.27
CA ASP A 23 -20.82 2.88 -5.41
C ASP A 23 -19.40 3.35 -5.07
N ALA A 24 -18.42 2.94 -5.90
CA ALA A 24 -17.02 3.34 -5.82
C ALA A 24 -16.84 4.85 -5.58
N LYS A 25 -17.77 5.66 -6.12
CA LYS A 25 -17.75 7.12 -6.02
C LYS A 25 -18.06 7.66 -4.62
N ASN A 26 -18.88 6.95 -3.83
CA ASN A 26 -19.36 7.41 -2.52
C ASN A 26 -18.67 6.70 -1.36
N TYR A 27 -17.95 5.61 -1.62
CA TYR A 27 -17.32 4.78 -0.61
C TYR A 27 -16.42 5.59 0.36
N TYR A 28 -15.66 6.56 -0.17
CA TYR A 28 -14.78 7.42 0.64
C TYR A 28 -15.57 8.20 1.70
N GLN A 29 -16.72 8.75 1.33
CA GLN A 29 -17.60 9.50 2.23
C GLN A 29 -18.36 8.56 3.17
N GLU A 30 -18.91 7.46 2.65
CA GLU A 30 -19.71 6.49 3.41
C GLU A 30 -18.92 5.79 4.52
N LYS A 31 -17.62 5.55 4.30
CA LYS A 31 -16.72 4.99 5.31
C LYS A 31 -15.99 6.06 6.12
N HIS A 32 -16.35 7.33 5.95
CA HIS A 32 -15.75 8.47 6.64
C HIS A 32 -14.22 8.45 6.59
N LEU A 33 -13.64 8.12 5.42
CA LEU A 33 -12.20 7.92 5.29
C LEU A 33 -11.40 9.19 5.56
N CYS A 34 -12.02 10.36 5.44
CA CYS A 34 -11.43 11.65 5.81
C CYS A 34 -11.08 11.78 7.30
N ALA A 35 -11.62 10.91 8.18
CA ALA A 35 -11.34 10.92 9.61
C ALA A 35 -9.96 10.34 9.97
N PHE A 36 -9.28 9.66 9.05
CA PHE A 36 -7.97 9.07 9.29
C PHE A 36 -6.85 10.05 8.91
N ASP A 37 -5.76 10.03 9.69
CA ASP A 37 -4.56 10.82 9.39
C ASP A 37 -3.83 10.32 8.14
N CYS A 38 -3.86 9.00 7.92
CA CYS A 38 -3.21 8.34 6.80
C CYS A 38 -4.06 7.18 6.27
N LEU A 39 -4.10 6.98 4.95
CA LEU A 39 -4.74 5.84 4.32
C LEU A 39 -3.71 4.94 3.62
N PHE A 40 -3.76 3.66 3.94
CA PHE A 40 -3.02 2.61 3.25
C PHE A 40 -3.96 1.89 2.28
N ILE A 41 -3.81 2.16 0.99
CA ILE A 41 -4.67 1.59 -0.05
C ILE A 41 -4.02 0.30 -0.53
N LEU A 42 -4.59 -0.84 -0.11
CA LEU A 42 -4.15 -2.16 -0.53
C LEU A 42 -4.57 -2.43 -1.97
N VAL A 43 -3.60 -2.81 -2.80
CA VAL A 43 -3.77 -3.13 -4.21
C VAL A 43 -3.37 -4.59 -4.41
N GLN A 44 -4.11 -5.30 -5.24
CA GLN A 44 -3.78 -6.65 -5.68
C GLN A 44 -3.10 -6.59 -7.05
N GLU A 45 -3.43 -7.48 -7.98
CA GLU A 45 -2.72 -7.60 -9.27
C GLU A 45 -2.92 -6.39 -10.20
N THR A 46 -4.06 -5.70 -10.10
CA THR A 46 -4.38 -4.52 -10.91
C THR A 46 -5.12 -3.47 -10.09
N PHE A 47 -4.92 -2.20 -10.43
CA PHE A 47 -5.68 -1.11 -9.84
C PHE A 47 -7.15 -1.19 -10.20
N CYS A 48 -7.98 -1.30 -9.18
CA CYS A 48 -9.42 -1.19 -9.31
C CYS A 48 -9.82 0.30 -9.41
N LYS A 49 -10.93 0.57 -10.10
CA LYS A 49 -11.45 1.94 -10.26
C LYS A 49 -11.72 2.61 -8.91
N GLU A 50 -12.15 1.80 -7.96
CA GLU A 50 -12.43 2.12 -6.57
C GLU A 50 -11.18 2.70 -5.87
N GLU A 51 -10.03 2.02 -5.98
CA GLU A 51 -8.77 2.45 -5.36
C GLU A 51 -8.31 3.81 -5.90
N ILE A 52 -8.50 4.04 -7.19
CA ILE A 52 -8.17 5.29 -7.86
C ILE A 52 -9.08 6.43 -7.38
N GLU A 53 -10.40 6.20 -7.28
CA GLU A 53 -11.34 7.23 -6.78
C GLU A 53 -11.11 7.53 -5.30
N ILE A 54 -10.82 6.53 -4.46
CA ILE A 54 -10.44 6.73 -3.04
C ILE A 54 -9.19 7.60 -2.96
N ALA A 55 -8.12 7.26 -3.69
CA ALA A 55 -6.88 8.03 -3.68
C ALA A 55 -7.10 9.47 -4.15
N LYS A 56 -7.94 9.67 -5.16
CA LYS A 56 -8.29 10.99 -5.68
C LYS A 56 -9.05 11.84 -4.67
N GLU A 57 -10.04 11.28 -3.97
CA GLU A 57 -10.73 12.00 -2.89
C GLU A 57 -9.79 12.30 -1.73
N ALA A 58 -8.98 11.35 -1.29
CA ALA A 58 -7.98 11.56 -0.24
C ALA A 58 -7.00 12.70 -0.59
N LEU A 59 -6.53 12.77 -1.84
CA LEU A 59 -5.71 13.89 -2.33
C LEU A 59 -6.44 15.24 -2.29
N LYS A 60 -7.76 15.29 -2.56
CA LYS A 60 -8.54 16.53 -2.45
C LYS A 60 -8.64 17.01 -1.00
N HIS A 61 -8.65 16.07 -0.06
CA HIS A 61 -8.69 16.34 1.37
C HIS A 61 -7.30 16.52 2.01
N ASN A 62 -6.22 16.55 1.19
CA ASN A 62 -4.83 16.65 1.66
C ASN A 62 -4.44 15.55 2.66
N GLN A 63 -5.06 14.37 2.57
CA GLN A 63 -4.67 13.24 3.42
C GLN A 63 -3.38 12.60 2.91
N THR A 64 -2.56 12.15 3.86
CA THR A 64 -1.41 11.30 3.55
C THR A 64 -1.92 9.94 3.09
N ILE A 65 -1.40 9.46 1.96
CA ILE A 65 -1.77 8.16 1.40
C ILE A 65 -0.54 7.41 0.89
N ALA A 66 -0.61 6.09 0.95
CA ALA A 66 0.35 5.19 0.31
C ALA A 66 -0.39 3.99 -0.29
N PHE A 67 0.09 3.52 -1.44
CA PHE A 67 -0.35 2.26 -2.02
C PHE A 67 0.50 1.11 -1.48
N ILE A 68 -0.16 -0.01 -1.22
CA ILE A 68 0.51 -1.25 -0.83
C ILE A 68 0.09 -2.33 -1.82
N HIS A 69 0.99 -2.66 -2.74
CA HIS A 69 0.79 -3.79 -3.63
C HIS A 69 1.13 -5.07 -2.86
N SER A 70 0.09 -5.76 -2.43
CA SER A 70 0.20 -7.01 -1.68
C SER A 70 0.44 -8.20 -2.62
N LYS A 71 0.78 -9.35 -2.02
CA LYS A 71 0.82 -10.67 -2.69
C LYS A 71 1.82 -10.76 -3.86
N CYS A 72 2.92 -10.01 -3.80
CA CYS A 72 3.94 -10.05 -4.85
C CYS A 72 4.57 -11.45 -5.01
N ASP A 73 4.61 -12.24 -3.95
CA ASP A 73 5.00 -13.65 -3.92
C ASP A 73 4.09 -14.54 -4.79
N ILE A 74 2.78 -14.26 -4.82
CA ILE A 74 1.82 -14.98 -5.67
C ILE A 74 2.10 -14.67 -7.14
N PHE A 75 2.37 -13.40 -7.47
CA PHE A 75 2.74 -12.99 -8.82
C PHE A 75 4.00 -13.72 -9.32
N LEU A 76 5.05 -13.79 -8.49
CA LEU A 76 6.26 -14.57 -8.74
C LEU A 76 5.95 -16.06 -8.93
N THR A 77 5.14 -16.64 -8.05
CA THR A 77 4.73 -18.05 -8.11
C THR A 77 3.97 -18.36 -9.40
N ASN A 78 3.09 -17.47 -9.83
CA ASN A 78 2.33 -17.60 -11.07
C ASN A 78 3.26 -17.56 -12.30
N LYS A 79 4.25 -16.66 -12.33
CA LYS A 79 5.27 -16.64 -13.39
C LYS A 79 6.10 -17.92 -13.43
N LYS A 80 6.44 -18.49 -12.27
CA LYS A 80 7.14 -19.78 -12.19
C LYS A 80 6.28 -20.91 -12.76
N LYS A 81 4.99 -20.96 -12.40
CA LYS A 81 4.03 -21.95 -12.94
C LYS A 81 3.86 -21.83 -14.45
N GLN A 82 3.87 -20.60 -14.98
CA GLN A 82 3.83 -20.30 -16.41
C GLN A 82 5.17 -20.55 -17.13
N LYS A 83 6.21 -21.03 -16.43
CA LYS A 83 7.57 -21.26 -16.95
C LYS A 83 8.25 -20.00 -17.50
N LEU A 84 7.77 -18.81 -17.11
CA LEU A 84 8.39 -17.53 -17.47
C LEU A 84 9.66 -17.25 -16.66
N ILE A 85 9.74 -17.82 -15.46
CA ILE A 85 10.96 -17.84 -14.63
C ILE A 85 11.32 -19.27 -14.26
N LYS A 86 12.62 -19.59 -14.27
CA LYS A 86 13.12 -20.95 -13.98
C LYS A 86 13.23 -21.22 -12.49
N LYS A 87 13.68 -20.22 -11.72
CA LYS A 87 13.81 -20.27 -10.26
C LYS A 87 13.42 -18.92 -9.68
N ILE A 88 13.00 -18.93 -8.41
CA ILE A 88 12.76 -17.71 -7.65
C ILE A 88 14.08 -17.37 -6.97
N ASP A 89 14.72 -16.31 -7.44
CA ASP A 89 15.92 -15.70 -6.86
C ASP A 89 15.73 -14.17 -6.81
N GLN A 90 16.68 -13.44 -6.23
CA GLN A 90 16.56 -11.99 -6.09
C GLN A 90 16.40 -11.28 -7.44
N LYS A 91 17.07 -11.76 -8.50
CA LYS A 91 16.91 -11.19 -9.84
C LYS A 91 15.48 -11.36 -10.35
N ALA A 92 14.89 -12.54 -10.20
CA ALA A 92 13.51 -12.80 -10.59
C ALA A 92 12.54 -11.88 -9.83
N VAL A 93 12.83 -11.62 -8.55
CA VAL A 93 12.03 -10.71 -7.71
C VAL A 93 12.16 -9.29 -8.21
N ASP A 94 13.38 -8.78 -8.42
CA ASP A 94 13.62 -7.43 -8.93
C ASP A 94 12.94 -7.22 -10.30
N ASP A 95 13.04 -8.21 -11.20
CA ASP A 95 12.39 -8.19 -12.51
C ASP A 95 10.86 -8.13 -12.36
N CYS A 96 10.27 -8.93 -11.47
CA CYS A 96 8.84 -8.93 -11.20
C CYS A 96 8.37 -7.61 -10.57
N LEU A 97 9.12 -7.06 -9.61
CA LEU A 97 8.80 -5.78 -8.98
C LEU A 97 8.85 -4.65 -10.00
N ASN A 98 9.83 -4.66 -10.93
CA ASN A 98 9.89 -3.69 -12.02
C ASN A 98 8.69 -3.80 -12.96
N GLU A 99 8.25 -5.02 -13.28
CA GLU A 99 7.05 -5.23 -14.10
C GLU A 99 5.79 -4.69 -13.40
N LEU A 100 5.61 -4.98 -12.11
CA LEU A 100 4.49 -4.45 -11.33
C LEU A 100 4.53 -2.92 -11.24
N LYS A 101 5.71 -2.31 -11.11
CA LYS A 101 5.90 -0.85 -11.17
C LYS A 101 5.50 -0.26 -12.52
N LEU A 102 5.90 -0.89 -13.63
CA LEU A 102 5.54 -0.42 -14.96
C LEU A 102 4.03 -0.53 -15.21
N ASN A 103 3.40 -1.61 -14.76
CA ASN A 103 1.95 -1.80 -14.82
C ASN A 103 1.24 -0.70 -14.02
N TYR A 104 1.68 -0.47 -12.78
CA TYR A 104 1.16 0.61 -11.92
C TYR A 104 1.20 1.99 -12.59
N ILE A 105 2.37 2.37 -13.12
CA ILE A 105 2.54 3.67 -13.78
C ILE A 105 1.62 3.76 -15.02
N THR A 106 1.47 2.66 -15.76
CA THR A 106 0.59 2.61 -16.93
C THR A 106 -0.87 2.82 -16.56
N GLU A 107 -1.35 2.18 -15.49
CA GLU A 107 -2.72 2.36 -15.00
C GLU A 107 -2.98 3.78 -14.48
N ILE A 108 -2.04 4.39 -13.75
CA ILE A 108 -2.17 5.80 -13.36
C ILE A 108 -2.22 6.73 -14.57
N ARG A 109 -1.41 6.48 -15.60
CA ARG A 109 -1.44 7.31 -16.82
C ARG A 109 -2.80 7.22 -17.52
N LYS A 110 -3.42 6.04 -17.55
CA LYS A 110 -4.77 5.84 -18.08
C LYS A 110 -5.83 6.60 -17.27
N SER A 111 -5.68 6.68 -15.94
CA SER A 111 -6.63 7.41 -15.08
C SER A 111 -6.58 8.94 -15.25
N LYS A 112 -5.55 9.48 -15.91
CA LYS A 112 -5.28 10.92 -16.10
C LYS A 112 -5.03 11.70 -14.81
N ILE A 113 -4.81 11.02 -13.68
CA ILE A 113 -4.51 11.66 -12.39
C ILE A 113 -3.02 11.58 -12.12
N LEU A 114 -2.25 12.43 -12.81
CA LEU A 114 -0.77 12.41 -12.75
C LEU A 114 -0.19 12.59 -11.34
N LYS A 115 -0.93 13.25 -10.44
CA LYS A 115 -0.56 13.38 -9.01
C LYS A 115 -0.41 12.03 -8.32
N LEU A 116 -1.12 10.99 -8.76
CA LEU A 116 -1.01 9.65 -8.17
C LEU A 116 0.38 9.03 -8.38
N GLN A 117 1.13 9.43 -9.41
CA GLN A 117 2.49 8.90 -9.66
C GLN A 117 3.49 9.30 -8.57
N LYS A 118 3.18 10.33 -7.78
CA LYS A 118 4.04 10.82 -6.70
C LYS A 118 3.73 10.15 -5.36
N ILE A 119 2.66 9.35 -5.28
CA ILE A 119 2.28 8.65 -4.07
C ILE A 119 3.23 7.47 -3.87
N PRO A 120 3.76 7.25 -2.67
CA PRO A 120 4.54 6.06 -2.35
C PRO A 120 3.75 4.78 -2.66
N CYS A 121 4.39 3.84 -3.36
CA CYS A 121 3.84 2.51 -3.62
C CYS A 121 4.84 1.46 -3.14
N PHE A 122 4.41 0.66 -2.17
CA PHE A 122 5.23 -0.38 -1.55
C PHE A 122 4.80 -1.75 -2.05
N TYR A 123 5.77 -2.57 -2.48
CA TYR A 123 5.52 -3.93 -2.94
C TYR A 123 5.93 -4.91 -1.84
N VAL A 124 4.96 -5.67 -1.33
CA VAL A 124 5.13 -6.50 -0.14
C VAL A 124 4.62 -7.94 -0.36
N ASN A 125 5.19 -8.87 0.39
CA ASN A 125 4.74 -10.26 0.42
C ASN A 125 3.36 -10.38 1.10
N SER A 126 2.56 -11.36 0.68
CA SER A 126 1.26 -11.73 1.28
C SER A 126 1.32 -12.01 2.79
N PHE A 127 2.41 -12.60 3.28
CA PHE A 127 2.58 -12.95 4.70
C PHE A 127 2.91 -11.74 5.60
N ASN A 128 3.73 -10.80 5.11
CA ASN A 128 4.25 -9.72 5.93
C ASN A 128 3.23 -8.61 6.26
N LEU A 129 2.12 -8.54 5.51
CA LEU A 129 1.02 -7.64 5.81
C LEU A 129 0.22 -8.04 7.06
N TYR A 130 0.09 -9.35 7.30
CA TYR A 130 -0.54 -9.86 8.51
C TYR A 130 0.35 -9.65 9.75
N ASP A 131 1.66 -9.71 9.54
CA ASP A 131 2.69 -9.53 10.57
C ASP A 131 3.08 -8.05 10.80
N LEU A 132 2.44 -7.10 10.11
CA LEU A 132 2.56 -5.66 10.43
C LEU A 132 2.13 -5.35 11.88
N LYS A 133 1.39 -6.28 12.51
CA LYS A 133 0.98 -6.25 13.91
C LYS A 133 1.94 -7.01 14.86
N ASN A 134 2.73 -7.95 14.34
CA ASN A 134 3.60 -8.85 15.11
C ASN A 134 4.96 -8.96 14.41
N ASP A 135 5.94 -8.18 14.87
CA ASP A 135 7.36 -8.19 14.49
C ASP A 135 7.82 -9.28 13.49
N ILE A 136 8.20 -8.82 12.29
CA ILE A 136 9.17 -9.37 11.31
C ILE A 136 9.57 -10.84 11.56
N ILE A 137 8.79 -11.78 11.00
CA ILE A 137 9.25 -13.16 10.84
C ILE A 137 9.86 -13.30 9.45
N SER A 138 11.18 -13.41 9.42
CA SER A 138 11.97 -13.65 8.21
C SER A 138 11.75 -15.07 7.66
N GLU A 139 11.34 -15.17 6.41
CA GLU A 139 11.56 -16.33 5.53
C GLU A 139 12.25 -15.88 4.21
N PRO A 140 12.91 -16.79 3.46
CA PRO A 140 14.35 -16.74 3.22
C PRO A 140 14.82 -15.79 2.10
N ASN A 141 15.90 -15.05 2.38
CA ASN A 141 16.87 -14.46 1.45
C ASN A 141 16.39 -13.56 0.29
N VAL A 142 15.11 -13.16 0.26
CA VAL A 142 14.59 -12.23 -0.74
C VAL A 142 13.97 -11.03 -0.05
N LYS A 143 14.45 -9.83 -0.40
CA LYS A 143 13.98 -8.57 0.19
C LYS A 143 12.87 -7.94 -0.65
N TYR A 144 11.73 -7.67 -0.03
CA TYR A 144 10.69 -6.77 -0.54
C TYR A 144 10.77 -5.43 0.24
N GLN A 145 9.78 -4.54 0.09
CA GLN A 145 9.84 -3.16 0.62
C GLN A 145 9.16 -2.97 1.99
N GLU A 146 9.12 -4.00 2.83
CA GLU A 146 8.43 -3.94 4.13
C GLU A 146 9.10 -2.96 5.09
N LYS A 147 10.43 -2.87 5.08
CA LYS A 147 11.17 -1.98 5.96
C LYS A 147 10.84 -0.52 5.65
N GLU A 148 10.81 -0.17 4.36
CA GLU A 148 10.48 1.16 3.87
C GLU A 148 9.03 1.53 4.20
N LEU A 149 8.11 0.57 4.17
CA LEU A 149 6.72 0.77 4.61
C LEU A 149 6.65 1.11 6.11
N ILE A 150 7.36 0.36 6.96
CA ILE A 150 7.41 0.61 8.42
C ILE A 150 8.05 1.99 8.71
N GLU A 151 9.13 2.33 8.02
CA GLU A 151 9.76 3.65 8.14
C GLU A 151 8.81 4.77 7.73
N PHE A 152 8.06 4.59 6.63
CA PHE A 152 7.03 5.54 6.20
C PHE A 152 5.96 5.72 7.28
N MET A 153 5.36 4.62 7.77
CA MET A 153 4.35 4.64 8.83
C MET A 153 4.83 5.38 10.09
N THR A 154 6.06 5.11 10.53
CA THR A 154 6.62 5.72 11.74
C THR A 154 7.03 7.18 11.56
N SER A 155 7.36 7.62 10.34
CA SER A 155 7.69 9.01 10.03
C SER A 155 6.46 9.92 9.98
N GLU A 156 5.36 9.46 9.41
CA GLU A 156 4.12 10.22 9.30
C GLU A 156 3.47 10.44 10.67
N VAL A 157 3.52 9.42 11.54
CA VAL A 157 3.11 9.54 12.96
C VAL A 157 3.89 10.62 13.70
N LYS A 158 5.16 10.87 13.34
CA LYS A 158 5.96 11.96 13.92
C LYS A 158 5.62 13.32 13.31
N TYR A 159 5.23 13.38 12.04
CA TYR A 159 4.89 14.62 11.34
C TYR A 159 3.60 15.25 11.87
N SER A 160 2.56 14.45 12.17
CA SER A 160 1.30 14.95 12.78
C SER A 160 1.51 15.66 14.12
N ARG A 161 2.62 15.39 14.84
CA ARG A 161 2.95 16.10 16.09
C ARG A 161 3.38 17.55 15.87
N ASN A 162 4.04 17.86 14.76
CA ASN A 162 4.59 19.20 14.51
C ASN A 162 3.54 20.21 14.03
N ILE A 163 2.34 19.76 13.68
CA ILE A 163 1.22 20.63 13.25
C ILE A 163 0.34 21.03 14.45
N ILE A 164 0.41 20.30 15.58
CA ILE A 164 -0.44 20.49 16.77
C ILE A 164 0.36 21.11 17.95
N THR A 165 1.48 21.78 17.67
CA THR A 165 2.26 22.57 18.65
C THR A 165 2.45 23.97 18.13
#